data_AF-A0A934ZWN2-F1
#
_entry.id   AF-A0A934ZWN2-F1
#
_cell.length_a   1.000
_cell.length_b   1.000
_cell.length_c   1.000
_cell.angle_alpha   90.00
_cell.angle_beta   90.00
_cell.angle_gamma   90.00
#
_symmetry.space_group_name_H-M   'P 1'
#
loop_
_entity.id
_entity.type
_entity.pdbx_description
1 polymer ?
#
loop_
_entity_poly.entity_id
_entity_poly.type
_entity_poly.pdbx_seq_one_letter_code
_entity_poly.pdbx_strand_id
1 'polypeptide(L)'
;MFESYFLVKLAHILLFVYWLGGDIGVFHSSSYVRNAALTREARGTALKILLWVDMIPRYCLVLMLPVGYTLAMELGIVSVSSTVAVGIWVIALIWLALVYAVHHFQGTPLGQRLRIVDLVWRIVLALGLVWDAVQGFRGMGHIDAPWLSAKFLVFAFLIFCGIMIRVVGAPSLPALREVLANGSTPELEAIIK
;
A
#
# COMPACT_ATOMS: atom_id res chain seq x y z
N MET A 1 -12.66 31.46 1.53
CA MET A 1 -13.04 30.11 1.99
C MET A 1 -12.55 29.16 0.91
N PHE A 2 -11.59 28.27 1.19
CA PHE A 2 -11.15 27.32 0.15
C PHE A 2 -12.35 26.45 -0.24
N GLU A 3 -12.66 26.34 -1.53
CA GLU A 3 -13.70 25.43 -2.01
C GLU A 3 -13.32 23.99 -1.63
N SER A 4 -14.27 23.19 -1.13
CA SER A 4 -14.06 21.78 -0.71
C SER A 4 -13.22 21.00 -1.73
N TYR A 5 -13.56 21.17 -3.00
CA TYR A 5 -12.84 20.62 -4.14
C TYR A 5 -11.35 20.89 -4.16
N PHE A 6 -10.93 22.12 -3.85
CA PHE A 6 -9.50 22.45 -3.81
C PHE A 6 -8.77 21.66 -2.73
N LEU A 7 -9.37 21.51 -1.55
CA LEU A 7 -8.77 20.80 -0.43
C LEU A 7 -8.67 19.29 -0.70
N VAL A 8 -9.72 18.68 -1.26
CA VAL A 8 -9.73 17.26 -1.60
C VAL A 8 -8.72 16.98 -2.73
N LYS A 9 -8.65 17.85 -3.75
CA LYS A 9 -7.66 17.76 -4.82
C LYS A 9 -6.23 17.88 -4.28
N LEU A 10 -5.98 18.85 -3.40
CA LEU A 10 -4.67 19.01 -2.75
C LEU A 10 -4.31 17.75 -1.94
N ALA A 11 -5.23 17.24 -1.14
CA ALA A 11 -5.02 16.00 -0.37
C ALA A 11 -4.67 14.84 -1.29
N HIS A 12 -5.39 14.66 -2.41
CA HIS A 12 -5.10 13.61 -3.38
C HIS A 12 -3.71 13.74 -4.00
N ILE A 13 -3.26 14.97 -4.32
CA ILE A 13 -1.92 15.23 -4.85
C ILE A 13 -0.85 14.92 -3.79
N LEU A 14 -1.05 15.35 -2.55
CA LEU A 14 -0.13 15.07 -1.45
C LEU A 14 -0.02 13.57 -1.20
N LEU A 15 -1.14 12.84 -1.21
CA LEU A 15 -1.14 11.38 -1.09
C LEU A 15 -0.29 10.74 -2.19
N PHE A 16 -0.40 11.20 -3.43
CA PHE A 16 0.43 10.69 -4.53
C PHE A 16 1.92 10.99 -4.35
N VAL A 17 2.27 12.23 -3.98
CA VAL A 17 3.67 12.66 -3.79
C VAL A 17 4.33 11.90 -2.63
N TYR A 18 3.66 11.80 -1.48
CA TYR A 18 4.19 11.08 -0.32
C TYR A 18 4.22 9.58 -0.53
N TRP A 19 3.28 9.03 -1.30
CA TRP A 19 3.37 7.63 -1.69
C TRP A 19 4.59 7.38 -2.55
N LEU A 20 4.70 8.05 -3.70
CA LEU A 20 5.80 7.81 -4.64
C LEU A 20 7.16 8.12 -4.00
N GLY A 21 7.27 9.23 -3.26
CA GLY A 21 8.49 9.58 -2.54
C GLY A 21 8.87 8.56 -1.45
N GLY A 22 7.87 8.06 -0.70
CA GLY A 22 8.07 7.01 0.29
C GLY A 22 8.55 5.71 -0.33
N ASP A 23 7.93 5.25 -1.42
CA ASP A 23 8.31 4.04 -2.14
C ASP A 23 9.74 4.12 -2.70
N ILE A 24 10.17 5.28 -3.22
CA ILE A 24 11.56 5.51 -3.63
C ILE A 24 12.51 5.37 -2.43
N GLY A 25 12.13 5.93 -1.27
CA GLY A 25 12.91 5.81 -0.03
C GLY A 25 13.04 4.36 0.44
N VAL A 26 11.97 3.57 0.37
CA VAL A 26 11.98 2.13 0.66
C VAL A 26 12.89 1.38 -0.31
N PHE A 27 12.72 1.63 -1.61
CA PHE A 27 13.52 0.97 -2.65
C PHE A 27 15.01 1.26 -2.50
N HIS A 28 15.38 2.52 -2.31
CA HIS A 28 16.76 2.93 -2.08
C HIS A 28 17.32 2.34 -0.78
N SER A 29 16.57 2.38 0.33
CA SER A 29 17.02 1.77 1.59
C SER A 29 17.23 0.26 1.45
N SER A 30 16.44 -0.40 0.62
CA SER A 30 16.54 -1.84 0.39
C SER A 30 17.90 -2.25 -0.20
N SER A 31 18.53 -1.44 -1.05
CA SER A 31 19.84 -1.79 -1.62
C SER A 31 20.93 -1.85 -0.55
N TYR A 32 20.87 -1.00 0.48
CA TYR A 32 21.80 -1.06 1.61
C TYR A 32 21.51 -2.25 2.51
N VAL A 33 20.24 -2.58 2.74
CA VAL A 33 19.84 -3.75 3.53
C VAL A 33 20.38 -5.06 2.91
N ARG A 34 20.39 -5.16 1.58
CA ARG A 34 20.85 -6.35 0.84
C ARG A 34 22.35 -6.35 0.54
N ASN A 35 23.08 -5.27 0.83
CA ASN A 35 24.50 -5.19 0.49
C ASN A 35 25.36 -5.95 1.53
N ALA A 36 25.81 -7.15 1.15
CA ALA A 36 26.67 -7.99 1.98
C ALA A 36 28.05 -7.39 2.29
N ALA A 37 28.51 -6.37 1.53
CA ALA A 37 29.76 -5.68 1.82
C ALA A 37 29.66 -4.69 3.00
N LEU A 38 28.44 -4.36 3.43
CA LEU A 38 28.22 -3.47 4.58
C LEU A 38 28.26 -4.25 5.91
N THR A 39 28.64 -3.55 6.98
CA THR A 39 28.59 -4.11 8.33
C THR A 39 27.15 -4.45 8.74
N ARG A 40 26.99 -5.42 9.64
CA ARG A 40 25.67 -5.79 10.20
C ARG A 40 24.96 -4.59 10.83
N GLU A 41 25.70 -3.74 11.52
CA GLU A 41 25.15 -2.52 12.12
C GLU A 41 24.61 -1.54 11.06
N ALA A 42 25.36 -1.31 9.98
CA ALA A 42 24.90 -0.46 8.88
C ALA A 42 23.64 -1.02 8.21
N ARG A 43 23.60 -2.34 7.94
CA ARG A 43 22.41 -3.03 7.40
C ARG A 43 21.22 -2.95 8.36
N GLY A 44 21.46 -3.10 9.67
CA GLY A 44 20.43 -2.97 10.71
C GLY A 44 19.84 -1.56 10.79
N THR A 45 20.67 -0.53 10.68
CA THR A 45 20.21 0.87 10.63
C THR A 45 19.41 1.14 9.35
N ALA A 46 19.88 0.69 8.19
CA ALA A 46 19.15 0.80 6.93
C ALA A 46 17.78 0.08 7.00
N LEU A 47 17.71 -1.09 7.65
CA LEU A 47 16.45 -1.81 7.85
C LEU A 47 15.47 -1.02 8.71
N LYS A 48 15.93 -0.37 9.79
CA LYS A 48 15.07 0.48 10.64
C LYS A 48 14.49 1.65 9.84
N ILE A 49 15.32 2.33 9.03
CA ILE A 49 14.88 3.42 8.17
C ILE A 49 13.85 2.90 7.17
N LEU A 50 14.15 1.80 6.49
CA LEU A 50 13.25 1.16 5.52
C LEU A 50 11.89 0.88 6.14
N LEU A 51 11.84 0.19 7.28
CA LEU A 51 10.59 -0.20 7.94
C LEU A 51 9.76 0.99 8.41
N TRP A 52 10.41 2.09 8.80
CA TRP A 52 9.73 3.31 9.21
C TRP A 52 9.16 4.06 8.01
N VAL A 53 9.97 4.27 6.96
CA VAL A 53 9.57 4.97 5.73
C VAL A 53 8.44 4.21 5.02
N ASP A 54 8.47 2.86 5.03
CA ASP A 54 7.47 1.98 4.42
C ASP A 54 6.04 2.19 4.98
N MET A 55 5.88 2.81 6.15
CA MET A 55 4.55 3.12 6.67
C MET A 55 3.84 4.24 5.90
N ILE A 56 4.58 5.22 5.39
CA ILE A 56 4.02 6.36 4.65
C ILE A 56 3.28 5.89 3.37
N PRO A 57 3.90 5.16 2.42
CA PRO A 57 3.22 4.73 1.22
C PRO A 57 2.06 3.77 1.51
N ARG A 58 2.14 2.97 2.59
CA ARG A 58 1.03 2.10 3.02
C ARG A 58 -0.21 2.89 3.41
N TYR A 59 -0.05 3.98 4.18
CA TYR A 59 -1.17 4.85 4.53
C TYR A 59 -1.70 5.60 3.32
N CYS A 60 -0.81 6.12 2.47
CA CYS A 60 -1.20 6.80 1.25
C CYS A 60 -2.01 5.89 0.32
N LEU A 61 -1.61 4.61 0.20
CA LEU A 61 -2.34 3.61 -0.57
C LEU A 61 -3.79 3.43 -0.08
N VAL A 62 -3.98 3.29 1.24
CA VAL A 62 -5.33 3.13 1.81
C VAL A 62 -6.19 4.37 1.55
N LEU A 63 -5.63 5.56 1.78
CA LEU A 63 -6.35 6.83 1.67
C LEU A 63 -6.59 7.29 0.23
N MET A 64 -5.84 6.78 -0.74
CA MET A 64 -6.01 7.13 -2.16
C MET A 64 -7.43 6.82 -2.65
N LEU A 65 -8.02 5.71 -2.20
CA LEU A 65 -9.36 5.30 -2.62
C LEU A 65 -10.47 6.25 -2.12
N PRO A 66 -10.66 6.45 -0.79
CA PRO A 66 -11.74 7.31 -0.29
C PRO A 66 -11.59 8.78 -0.74
N VAL A 67 -10.35 9.29 -0.79
CA VAL A 67 -10.09 10.66 -1.26
C VAL A 67 -10.35 10.78 -2.77
N GLY A 68 -9.93 9.80 -3.56
CA GLY A 68 -10.21 9.75 -5.00
C GLY A 68 -11.70 9.64 -5.33
N TYR A 69 -12.45 8.83 -4.57
CA TYR A 69 -13.91 8.76 -4.69
C TYR A 69 -14.59 10.08 -4.35
N THR A 70 -14.20 10.71 -3.23
CA THR A 70 -14.73 12.02 -2.83
C THR A 70 -14.51 13.06 -3.93
N LEU A 71 -13.30 13.10 -4.51
CA LEU A 71 -12.98 14.00 -5.63
C LEU A 71 -13.79 13.69 -6.89
N ALA A 72 -13.98 12.41 -7.22
CA ALA A 72 -14.73 11.99 -8.39
C ALA A 72 -16.23 12.30 -8.28
N MET A 73 -16.79 12.22 -7.07
CA MET A 73 -18.16 12.65 -6.78
C MET A 73 -18.32 14.17 -6.94
N GLU A 74 -17.38 14.96 -6.44
CA GLU A 74 -17.39 16.43 -6.63
C GLU A 74 -17.25 16.84 -8.11
N LEU A 75 -16.57 16.02 -8.92
CA LEU A 75 -16.49 16.19 -10.37
C LEU A 75 -17.75 15.72 -11.12
N GLY A 76 -18.70 15.06 -10.45
CA GLY A 76 -19.92 14.54 -11.08
C GLY A 76 -19.67 13.36 -12.05
N ILE A 77 -18.54 12.65 -11.91
CA ILE A 77 -18.16 11.51 -12.76
C ILE A 77 -18.30 10.16 -12.04
N VAL A 78 -18.73 10.20 -10.77
CA VAL A 78 -19.06 9.04 -9.96
C VAL A 78 -20.41 9.30 -9.29
N SER A 79 -21.36 8.38 -9.52
CA SER A 79 -22.75 8.48 -9.06
C SER A 79 -23.04 7.44 -7.98
N VAL A 80 -22.57 7.68 -6.76
CA VAL A 80 -22.87 6.84 -5.58
C VAL A 80 -23.68 7.62 -4.55
N SER A 81 -24.51 6.93 -3.77
CA SER A 81 -25.27 7.56 -2.69
C SER A 81 -24.34 8.01 -1.56
N SER A 82 -24.77 9.01 -0.78
CA SER A 82 -24.02 9.49 0.39
C SER A 82 -23.74 8.38 1.40
N THR A 83 -24.66 7.42 1.54
CA THR A 83 -24.47 6.24 2.40
C THR A 83 -23.32 5.36 1.92
N VAL A 84 -23.20 5.13 0.61
CA VAL A 84 -22.08 4.37 0.03
C VAL A 84 -20.77 5.12 0.20
N ALA A 85 -20.77 6.44 -0.02
CA ALA A 85 -19.59 7.28 0.19
C ALA A 85 -19.07 7.22 1.65
N VAL A 86 -19.97 7.30 2.63
CA VAL A 86 -19.63 7.11 4.05
C VAL A 86 -19.10 5.69 4.30
N GLY A 87 -19.71 4.66 3.70
CA GLY A 87 -19.24 3.28 3.77
C GLY A 87 -17.79 3.11 3.28
N ILE A 88 -17.44 3.73 2.15
CA ILE A 88 -16.08 3.73 1.61
C ILE A 88 -15.08 4.32 2.61
N TRP A 89 -15.41 5.45 3.24
CA TRP A 89 -14.57 6.07 4.26
C TRP A 89 -14.43 5.18 5.50
N VAL A 90 -15.53 4.60 6.01
CA VAL A 90 -15.50 3.70 7.17
C VAL A 90 -14.60 2.49 6.90
N ILE A 91 -14.76 1.85 5.73
CA ILE A 91 -13.92 0.72 5.32
C ILE A 91 -12.45 1.15 5.23
N ALA A 92 -12.16 2.31 4.66
CA ALA A 92 -10.79 2.82 4.55
C ALA A 92 -10.16 3.10 5.94
N LEU A 93 -10.91 3.67 6.89
CA LEU A 93 -10.42 3.91 8.26
C LEU A 93 -10.17 2.60 9.02
N ILE A 94 -11.06 1.61 8.87
CA ILE A 94 -10.84 0.26 9.43
C ILE A 94 -9.58 -0.36 8.83
N TRP A 95 -9.41 -0.26 7.51
CA TRP A 95 -8.22 -0.78 6.85
C TRP A 95 -6.95 -0.04 7.27
N LEU A 96 -7.01 1.28 7.46
CA LEU A 96 -5.89 2.07 7.98
C LEU A 96 -5.47 1.61 9.38
N ALA A 97 -6.45 1.37 10.26
CA ALA A 97 -6.21 0.81 11.58
C ALA A 97 -5.61 -0.60 11.51
N LEU A 98 -6.06 -1.44 10.57
CA LEU A 98 -5.47 -2.77 10.33
C LEU A 98 -4.01 -2.65 9.87
N VAL A 99 -3.71 -1.76 8.93
CA VAL A 99 -2.32 -1.53 8.44
C VAL A 99 -1.42 -1.06 9.58
N TYR A 100 -1.89 -0.12 10.41
CA TYR A 100 -1.18 0.30 11.61
C TYR A 100 -0.95 -0.87 12.58
N ALA A 101 -2.00 -1.66 12.86
CA ALA A 101 -1.92 -2.78 13.78
C ALA A 101 -0.95 -3.88 13.30
N VAL A 102 -0.88 -4.15 12.00
CA VAL A 102 0.10 -5.09 11.41
C VAL A 102 1.53 -4.64 11.72
N HIS A 103 1.82 -3.35 11.67
CA HIS A 103 3.12 -2.79 12.01
C HIS A 103 3.38 -2.79 13.52
N HIS A 104 2.41 -2.33 14.31
CA HIS A 104 2.53 -2.22 15.76
C HIS A 104 2.75 -3.59 16.43
N PHE A 105 2.03 -4.62 15.99
CA PHE A 105 2.13 -5.98 16.52
C PHE A 105 3.16 -6.85 15.75
N GLN A 106 4.09 -6.23 15.02
CA GLN A 106 5.09 -6.96 14.22
C GLN A 106 5.93 -7.90 15.10
N GLY A 107 6.10 -9.13 14.63
CA GLY A 107 6.87 -10.16 15.36
C GLY A 107 6.05 -10.95 16.39
N THR A 108 4.77 -10.61 16.58
CA THR A 108 3.86 -11.39 17.45
C THR A 108 2.96 -12.32 16.63
N PRO A 109 2.39 -13.38 17.25
CA PRO A 109 1.39 -14.24 16.59
C PRO A 109 0.15 -13.47 16.11
N LEU A 110 -0.26 -12.43 16.85
CA LEU A 110 -1.35 -11.54 16.45
C LEU A 110 -1.00 -10.80 15.16
N GLY A 111 0.18 -10.18 15.10
CA GLY A 111 0.64 -9.47 13.89
C GLY A 111 0.69 -10.37 12.65
N GLN A 112 1.07 -11.65 12.81
CA GLN A 112 1.04 -12.62 11.71
C GLN A 112 -0.38 -12.90 11.21
N ARG A 113 -1.35 -13.07 12.11
CA ARG A 113 -2.76 -13.23 11.75
C ARG A 113 -3.30 -11.99 11.04
N LEU A 114 -3.04 -10.80 11.58
CA LEU A 114 -3.45 -9.53 10.97
C LEU A 114 -2.85 -9.32 9.57
N ARG A 115 -1.59 -9.75 9.36
CA ARG A 115 -0.95 -9.69 8.03
C ARG A 115 -1.67 -10.56 7.00
N ILE A 116 -2.17 -11.74 7.40
CA ILE A 116 -2.96 -12.61 6.52
C ILE A 116 -4.30 -11.92 6.19
N VAL A 117 -4.96 -11.33 7.18
CA VAL A 117 -6.22 -10.57 6.97
C VAL A 117 -5.99 -9.40 6.01
N ASP A 118 -4.96 -8.59 6.20
CA ASP A 118 -4.62 -7.48 5.29
C ASP A 118 -4.28 -7.98 3.87
N LEU A 119 -3.62 -9.12 3.74
CA LEU A 119 -3.32 -9.72 2.44
C LEU A 119 -4.61 -10.16 1.71
N VAL A 120 -5.49 -10.89 2.40
CA VAL A 120 -6.78 -11.32 1.82
C VAL A 120 -7.62 -10.10 1.44
N TRP A 121 -7.70 -9.09 2.30
CA TRP A 121 -8.41 -7.85 2.01
C TRP A 121 -7.88 -7.16 0.75
N ARG A 122 -6.55 -7.10 0.56
CA ARG A 122 -5.95 -6.54 -0.66
C ARG A 122 -6.30 -7.31 -1.92
N ILE A 123 -6.35 -8.64 -1.84
CA ILE A 123 -6.78 -9.48 -2.97
C ILE A 123 -8.24 -9.18 -3.32
N VAL A 124 -9.13 -9.18 -2.32
CA VAL A 124 -10.55 -8.85 -2.50
C VAL A 124 -10.72 -7.45 -3.11
N LEU A 125 -10.01 -6.45 -2.58
CA LEU A 125 -10.06 -5.09 -3.09
C LEU A 125 -9.55 -4.99 -4.53
N ALA A 126 -8.41 -5.61 -4.86
CA ALA A 126 -7.88 -5.59 -6.22
C ALA A 126 -8.86 -6.21 -7.22
N LEU A 127 -9.46 -7.35 -6.88
CA LEU A 127 -10.50 -7.99 -7.71
C LEU A 127 -11.76 -7.12 -7.83
N GLY A 128 -12.19 -6.50 -6.73
CA GLY A 128 -13.30 -5.56 -6.71
C GLY A 128 -13.08 -4.34 -7.60
N LEU A 129 -11.87 -3.78 -7.59
CA LEU A 129 -11.48 -2.66 -8.46
C LEU A 129 -11.45 -3.04 -9.93
N VAL A 130 -10.96 -4.24 -10.27
CA VAL A 130 -11.01 -4.76 -11.64
C VAL A 130 -12.44 -4.93 -12.10
N TRP A 131 -13.29 -5.54 -11.26
CA TRP A 131 -14.72 -5.69 -11.53
C TRP A 131 -15.38 -4.33 -11.78
N ASP A 132 -15.18 -3.37 -10.88
CA ASP A 132 -15.77 -2.04 -10.96
C ASP A 132 -15.31 -1.28 -12.22
N ALA A 133 -14.03 -1.36 -12.56
CA ALA A 133 -13.50 -0.80 -13.79
C ALA A 133 -14.15 -1.42 -15.04
N VAL A 134 -14.32 -2.74 -15.08
CA VAL A 134 -14.98 -3.44 -16.20
C VAL A 134 -16.45 -2.98 -16.34
N GLN A 135 -17.16 -2.81 -15.22
CA GLN A 135 -18.54 -2.30 -15.25
C GLN A 135 -18.60 -0.85 -15.75
N GLY A 136 -17.65 -0.01 -15.33
CA GLY A 136 -17.51 1.37 -15.84
C GLY A 136 -17.26 1.44 -17.34
N PHE A 137 -16.35 0.60 -17.89
CA PHE A 137 -16.13 0.53 -19.34
C PHE A 137 -17.36 0.06 -20.13
N ARG A 138 -18.22 -0.74 -19.51
CA ARG A 138 -19.48 -1.22 -20.11
C ARG A 138 -20.63 -0.21 -19.95
N GLY A 139 -20.45 0.88 -19.21
CA GLY A 139 -21.52 1.82 -18.87
C GLY A 139 -22.59 1.22 -17.94
N MET A 140 -22.26 0.18 -17.17
CA MET A 140 -23.19 -0.55 -16.29
C MET A 140 -22.84 -0.39 -14.80
N GLY A 141 -21.98 0.57 -14.45
CA GLY A 141 -21.54 0.85 -13.08
C GLY A 141 -21.83 2.29 -12.67
N HIS A 142 -21.28 2.72 -11.53
CA HIS A 142 -21.40 4.10 -11.03
C HIS A 142 -20.31 5.05 -11.56
N ILE A 143 -19.41 4.57 -12.42
CA ILE A 143 -18.31 5.36 -13.00
C ILE A 143 -18.73 5.82 -14.39
N ASP A 144 -18.91 7.13 -14.55
CA ASP A 144 -19.41 7.74 -15.80
C ASP A 144 -18.27 8.13 -16.76
N ALA A 145 -17.02 8.08 -16.30
CA ALA A 145 -15.83 8.49 -17.05
C ALA A 145 -14.88 7.30 -17.31
N PRO A 146 -14.70 6.83 -18.56
CA PRO A 146 -13.83 5.69 -18.87
C PRO A 146 -12.38 5.82 -18.42
N TRP A 147 -11.84 7.05 -18.41
CA TRP A 147 -10.48 7.29 -17.91
C TRP A 147 -10.35 7.03 -16.40
N LEU A 148 -11.44 7.16 -15.63
CA LEU A 148 -11.45 6.83 -14.21
C LEU A 148 -11.47 5.31 -14.02
N SER A 149 -12.23 4.58 -14.83
CA SER A 149 -12.16 3.11 -14.89
C SER A 149 -10.74 2.61 -15.20
N ALA A 150 -10.03 3.28 -16.13
CA ALA A 150 -8.63 2.96 -16.40
C ALA A 150 -7.72 3.20 -15.17
N LYS A 151 -7.95 4.29 -14.41
CA LYS A 151 -7.22 4.53 -13.15
C LYS A 151 -7.48 3.44 -12.11
N PHE A 152 -8.70 2.90 -12.05
CA PHE A 152 -9.02 1.79 -11.15
C PHE A 152 -8.25 0.52 -11.52
N LEU A 153 -8.10 0.21 -12.82
CA LEU A 153 -7.23 -0.89 -13.26
C LEU A 153 -5.76 -0.66 -12.90
N VAL A 154 -5.24 0.55 -13.10
CA VAL A 154 -3.88 0.91 -12.70
C VAL A 154 -3.71 0.73 -11.19
N PHE A 155 -4.67 1.20 -10.39
CA PHE A 155 -4.63 1.08 -8.94
C PHE A 155 -4.70 -0.39 -8.48
N ALA A 156 -5.56 -1.21 -9.10
CA ALA A 156 -5.61 -2.65 -8.85
C ALA A 156 -4.28 -3.34 -9.20
N PHE A 157 -3.64 -2.95 -10.31
CA PHE A 157 -2.33 -3.45 -10.70
C PHE A 157 -1.24 -3.05 -9.69
N LEU A 158 -1.24 -1.82 -9.18
CA LEU A 158 -0.31 -1.40 -8.12
C LEU A 158 -0.51 -2.22 -6.83
N ILE A 159 -1.76 -2.49 -6.44
CA ILE A 159 -2.05 -3.38 -5.30
C ILE A 159 -1.53 -4.79 -5.57
N PHE A 160 -1.74 -5.32 -6.77
CA PHE A 160 -1.22 -6.63 -7.20
C PHE A 160 0.32 -6.68 -7.10
N CYS A 161 1.03 -5.67 -7.60
CA CYS A 161 2.48 -5.56 -7.44
C CYS A 161 2.89 -5.58 -5.96
N GLY A 162 2.19 -4.84 -5.10
CA GLY A 162 2.42 -4.85 -3.65
C GLY A 162 2.16 -6.22 -3.00
N ILE A 163 1.17 -6.97 -3.48
CA ILE A 163 0.92 -8.36 -3.06
C ILE A 163 2.11 -9.25 -3.47
N MET A 164 2.56 -9.15 -4.72
CA MET A 164 3.68 -9.94 -5.24
C MET A 164 4.96 -9.70 -4.46
N ILE A 165 5.30 -8.44 -4.16
CA ILE A 165 6.47 -8.08 -3.33
C ILE A 165 6.41 -8.76 -1.96
N ARG A 166 5.22 -8.86 -1.35
CA ARG A 166 5.07 -9.48 -0.02
C ARG A 166 5.14 -11.00 -0.04
N VAL A 167 4.65 -11.62 -1.10
CA VAL A 167 4.67 -13.08 -1.28
C VAL A 167 6.09 -13.52 -1.61
N VAL A 168 6.72 -12.88 -2.59
CA VAL A 168 8.10 -13.19 -3.02
C VAL A 168 9.12 -12.80 -1.95
N GLY A 169 8.97 -11.64 -1.31
CA GLY A 169 9.89 -11.17 -0.26
C GLY A 169 9.64 -11.74 1.13
N ALA A 170 8.66 -12.65 1.31
CA ALA A 170 8.36 -13.24 2.60
C ALA A 170 9.56 -13.93 3.28
N PRO A 171 10.43 -14.69 2.55
CA PRO A 171 11.58 -15.37 3.15
C PRO A 171 12.73 -14.43 3.53
N SER A 172 12.83 -13.25 2.92
CA SER A 172 14.00 -12.37 3.05
C SER A 172 14.11 -11.73 4.44
N LEU A 173 13.01 -11.43 5.11
CA LEU A 173 13.05 -10.79 6.43
C LEU A 173 13.55 -11.74 7.54
N PRO A 174 13.08 -13.01 7.63
CA PRO A 174 13.68 -13.99 8.54
C PRO A 174 15.18 -14.22 8.28
N ALA A 175 15.58 -14.40 7.01
CA ALA A 175 16.99 -14.60 6.65
C ALA A 175 17.86 -13.40 7.06
N LEU A 176 17.38 -12.17 6.81
CA LEU A 176 18.08 -10.96 7.23
C LEU A 176 18.22 -10.87 8.76
N ARG A 177 17.17 -11.23 9.52
CA ARG A 177 17.25 -11.25 10.99
C ARG A 177 18.31 -12.23 11.49
N GLU A 178 18.41 -13.39 10.86
CA GLU A 178 19.44 -14.38 11.15
C GLU A 178 20.85 -13.84 10.87
N VAL A 179 21.05 -13.20 9.71
CA VAL A 179 22.33 -12.56 9.36
C VAL A 179 22.73 -11.48 10.36
N LEU A 180 21.76 -10.67 10.82
CA LEU A 180 22.01 -9.63 11.80
C LEU A 180 22.36 -10.19 13.19
N ALA A 181 21.75 -11.31 13.58
CA ALA A 181 21.99 -11.94 14.88
C ALA A 181 23.28 -12.78 14.91
N ASN A 182 23.40 -13.74 13.98
CA ASN A 182 24.36 -14.84 14.08
C ASN A 182 25.49 -14.77 13.04
N GLY A 183 25.37 -13.89 12.04
CA GLY A 183 26.40 -13.69 11.01
C GLY A 183 25.95 -14.13 9.61
N SER A 184 26.72 -13.72 8.60
CA SER A 184 26.39 -13.96 7.19
C SER A 184 26.89 -15.32 6.70
N THR A 185 26.08 -16.03 5.92
CA THR A 185 26.47 -17.22 5.17
C THR A 185 26.02 -17.11 3.70
N PRO A 186 26.70 -17.78 2.75
CA PRO A 186 26.30 -17.75 1.34
C PRO A 186 24.83 -18.17 1.12
N GLU A 187 24.33 -19.13 1.89
CA GLU A 187 22.95 -19.63 1.79
C GLU A 187 21.93 -18.58 2.24
N LEU A 188 22.21 -17.87 3.34
CA LEU A 188 21.34 -16.80 3.84
C LEU A 188 21.33 -15.60 2.90
N GLU A 189 22.49 -15.18 2.40
CA GLU A 189 22.56 -14.07 1.44
C GLU A 189 21.88 -14.42 0.11
N ALA A 190 21.88 -15.69 -0.31
CA ALA A 190 21.13 -16.13 -1.50
C ALA A 190 19.60 -16.00 -1.34
N ILE A 191 19.07 -15.93 -0.11
CA ILE A 191 17.65 -15.68 0.18
C ILE A 191 17.35 -14.16 0.22
N ILE A 192 18.36 -13.35 0.55
CA ILE A 192 18.27 -11.89 0.62
C ILE A 192 18.57 -11.31 -0.78
N LYS A 193 17.65 -11.52 -1.73
CA LYS A 193 17.75 -11.00 -3.11
C LYS A 193 17.09 -9.65 -3.31
#